data_AF-H8G7Q3-F1
#
_entry.id   AF-H8G7Q3-F1
#
_cell.length_a   1.000
_cell.length_b   1.000
_cell.length_c   1.000
_cell.angle_alpha   90.00
_cell.angle_beta   90.00
_cell.angle_gamma   90.00
#
_symmetry.space_group_name_H-M   'P 1'
#
loop_
_entity.id
_entity.type
_entity.pdbx_description
1 polymer ?
#
loop_
_entity_poly.entity_id
_entity_poly.type
_entity_poly.pdbx_seq_one_letter_code
_entity_poly.pdbx_strand_id
1 'polypeptide(L)'
;MEDLELLMAACPPPDRVRSSSPGEKLVGTDRIPLDHRRLIGAYGVGCFDDFLWIYEEGAVNPFLDINLRTESARSGLSAPARGDFGDFLSSLSVTVDDLIQWGGTDNGDMLLWVPVGGTWPVLAVGHRPLQYLMLPISSTRFIHDLLTRKLVTSIFPPDFPSGEVSFIVENREN
;
A
#
# COMPACT_ATOMS: atom_id res chain seq x y z
N MET A 1 -8.98 19.86 -1.07
CA MET A 1 -8.26 19.17 -2.14
C MET A 1 -8.17 17.73 -1.70
N GLU A 2 -8.69 16.83 -2.52
CA GLU A 2 -8.75 15.40 -2.23
C GLU A 2 -7.34 14.79 -2.34
N ASP A 3 -7.00 13.80 -1.50
CA ASP A 3 -5.62 13.25 -1.43
C ASP A 3 -5.11 12.76 -2.80
N LEU A 4 -6.01 12.22 -3.63
CA LEU A 4 -5.70 11.79 -4.99
C LEU A 4 -5.30 12.95 -5.90
N GLU A 5 -5.96 14.11 -5.80
CA GLU A 5 -5.61 15.30 -6.60
C GLU A 5 -4.20 15.79 -6.26
N LEU A 6 -3.84 15.77 -4.97
CA LEU A 6 -2.51 16.11 -4.50
C LEU A 6 -1.47 15.13 -5.04
N LEU A 7 -1.76 13.83 -5.00
CA LEU A 7 -0.87 12.80 -5.54
C LEU A 7 -0.67 12.97 -7.05
N MET A 8 -1.73 13.18 -7.82
CA MET A 8 -1.67 13.40 -9.28
C MET A 8 -0.90 14.66 -9.65
N ALA A 9 -0.95 15.71 -8.81
CA ALA A 9 -0.14 16.90 -9.02
C ALA A 9 1.36 16.66 -8.77
N ALA A 10 1.69 15.77 -7.83
CA ALA A 10 3.08 15.42 -7.49
C ALA A 10 3.69 14.38 -8.44
N CYS A 11 2.90 13.41 -8.88
CA CYS A 11 3.27 12.34 -9.79
C CYS A 11 2.12 12.12 -10.77
N PRO A 12 2.15 12.70 -11.98
CA PRO A 12 1.06 12.53 -12.93
C PRO A 12 0.77 11.04 -13.24
N PRO A 13 -0.51 10.66 -13.34
CA PRO A 13 -0.86 9.29 -13.71
C PRO A 13 -0.43 8.97 -15.15
N PRO A 14 -0.29 7.69 -15.49
CA PRO A 14 0.05 7.26 -16.84
C PRO A 14 -1.06 7.61 -17.85
N ASP A 15 -0.68 7.93 -19.09
CA ASP A 15 -1.61 8.29 -20.19
C ASP A 15 -2.67 7.21 -20.50
N ARG A 16 -2.38 5.95 -20.14
CA ARG A 16 -3.31 4.82 -20.28
C ARG A 16 -3.34 3.98 -19.02
N VAL A 17 -4.34 4.21 -18.19
CA VAL A 17 -4.72 3.27 -17.14
C VAL A 17 -5.46 2.12 -17.81
N ARG A 18 -4.79 0.97 -17.98
CA ARG A 18 -5.49 -0.25 -18.34
C ARG A 18 -6.04 -0.85 -17.05
N SER A 19 -7.24 -0.45 -16.64
CA SER A 19 -7.92 -1.13 -15.55
C SER A 19 -8.15 -2.59 -15.94
N SER A 20 -8.07 -3.49 -14.96
CA SER A 20 -8.28 -4.91 -15.20
C SER A 20 -9.71 -5.26 -15.64
N SER A 21 -10.65 -4.30 -15.59
CA SER A 21 -12.05 -4.47 -15.99
C SER A 21 -12.62 -3.18 -16.60
N PRO A 22 -13.16 -3.20 -17.84
CA PRO A 22 -14.05 -2.16 -18.34
C PRO A 22 -15.43 -2.33 -17.71
N GLY A 23 -15.79 -1.49 -16.74
CA GLY A 23 -17.19 -1.25 -16.38
C GLY A 23 -17.88 -2.29 -15.47
N GLU A 24 -17.16 -3.20 -14.83
CA GLU A 24 -17.73 -3.91 -13.67
C GLU A 24 -17.68 -2.95 -12.49
N LYS A 25 -18.84 -2.72 -11.85
CA LYS A 25 -18.96 -1.92 -10.63
C LYS A 25 -17.76 -2.21 -9.72
N LEU A 26 -17.16 -1.16 -9.15
CA LEU A 26 -16.26 -1.25 -7.99
C LEU A 26 -17.02 -1.89 -6.81
N VAL A 27 -17.41 -3.16 -6.92
CA VAL A 27 -17.89 -4.00 -5.83
C VAL A 27 -16.62 -4.45 -5.12
N GLY A 28 -15.95 -3.49 -4.49
CA GLY A 28 -14.91 -3.82 -3.54
C GLY A 28 -15.59 -4.54 -2.39
N THR A 29 -14.94 -5.57 -1.87
CA THR A 29 -15.25 -6.06 -0.53
C THR A 29 -15.23 -4.87 0.45
N ASP A 30 -16.05 -4.89 1.51
CA ASP A 30 -16.06 -3.87 2.57
C ASP A 30 -14.69 -3.69 3.28
N ARG A 31 -13.67 -4.44 2.83
CA ARG A 31 -12.32 -4.50 3.34
C ARG A 31 -11.36 -3.55 2.61
N ILE A 32 -11.72 -3.04 1.43
CA ILE A 32 -10.88 -2.13 0.63
C ILE A 32 -11.38 -0.68 0.71
N PRO A 33 -10.57 0.24 1.25
CA PRO A 33 -10.90 1.66 1.32
C PRO A 33 -11.29 2.24 -0.05
N LEU A 34 -12.31 3.10 -0.07
CA LEU A 34 -12.73 3.81 -1.28
C LEU A 34 -11.57 4.63 -1.89
N ASP A 35 -10.73 5.23 -1.04
CA ASP A 35 -9.55 5.98 -1.45
C ASP A 35 -8.59 5.14 -2.31
N HIS A 36 -8.30 3.91 -1.87
CA HIS A 36 -7.42 3.01 -2.62
C HIS A 36 -8.04 2.55 -3.94
N ARG A 37 -9.36 2.32 -3.99
CA ARG A 37 -10.06 2.02 -5.26
C ARG A 37 -9.94 3.17 -6.26
N ARG A 38 -9.99 4.41 -5.78
CA ARG A 38 -9.79 5.60 -6.63
C ARG A 38 -8.34 5.73 -7.08
N LEU A 39 -7.38 5.43 -6.21
CA LEU A 39 -5.96 5.35 -6.54
C LEU A 39 -5.72 4.34 -7.68
N ILE A 40 -6.21 3.11 -7.55
CA ILE A 40 -6.12 2.08 -8.60
C ILE A 40 -6.87 2.50 -9.87
N GLY A 41 -8.02 3.17 -9.76
CA GLY A 41 -8.73 3.71 -10.92
C GLY A 41 -7.94 4.79 -11.69
N ALA A 42 -7.06 5.54 -11.01
CA ALA A 42 -6.29 6.63 -11.59
C ALA A 42 -4.89 6.22 -12.07
N TYR A 43 -4.25 5.25 -11.41
CA TYR A 43 -2.89 4.81 -11.73
C TYR A 43 -2.83 3.39 -12.31
N GLY A 44 -3.80 2.54 -11.99
CA GLY A 44 -3.70 1.10 -12.18
C GLY A 44 -2.80 0.46 -11.12
N VAL A 45 -2.55 -0.84 -11.27
CA VAL A 45 -1.52 -1.56 -10.53
C VAL A 45 -0.15 -1.17 -11.07
N GLY A 46 0.81 -0.92 -10.20
CA GLY A 46 2.14 -0.51 -10.63
C GLY A 46 3.03 0.00 -9.51
N CYS A 47 4.06 0.72 -9.91
CA CYS A 47 5.16 1.15 -9.06
C CYS A 47 5.36 2.66 -9.14
N PHE A 48 5.39 3.31 -7.98
CA PHE A 48 5.86 4.68 -7.83
C PHE A 48 7.37 4.69 -7.69
N ASP A 49 8.00 5.47 -8.56
CA ASP A 49 9.40 5.87 -8.47
C ASP A 49 10.35 4.68 -8.33
N ASP A 50 10.04 3.62 -9.08
CA ASP A 50 10.81 2.36 -9.17
C ASP A 50 11.11 1.72 -7.80
N PHE A 51 10.20 1.89 -6.84
CA PHE A 51 10.38 1.38 -5.49
C PHE A 51 9.09 0.95 -4.79
N LEU A 52 8.04 1.78 -4.80
CA LEU A 52 6.81 1.55 -4.03
C LEU A 52 5.68 1.01 -4.90
N TRP A 53 5.27 -0.22 -4.65
CA TRP A 53 4.22 -0.91 -5.40
C TRP A 53 2.84 -0.78 -4.75
N ILE A 54 1.82 -0.60 -5.59
CA ILE A 54 0.40 -0.62 -5.19
C ILE A 54 -0.31 -1.82 -5.81
N TYR A 55 -1.18 -2.46 -5.03
CA TYR A 55 -1.82 -3.73 -5.35
C TYR A 55 -3.29 -3.56 -5.71
N GLU A 56 -3.88 -4.53 -6.41
CA GLU A 56 -5.33 -4.58 -6.71
C GLU A 56 -5.91 -5.90 -6.21
N GLU A 57 -7.18 -5.90 -5.80
CA GLU A 57 -7.90 -7.14 -5.50
C GLU A 57 -8.22 -7.87 -6.80
N GLY A 58 -7.74 -9.11 -6.94
CA GLY A 58 -7.89 -9.89 -8.17
C GLY A 58 -6.86 -9.51 -9.24
N ALA A 59 -5.72 -8.93 -8.86
CA ALA A 59 -4.66 -8.61 -9.81
C ALA A 59 -4.19 -9.89 -10.53
N VAL A 60 -3.96 -9.80 -11.85
CA VAL A 60 -3.49 -10.94 -12.67
C VAL A 60 -2.15 -11.45 -12.16
N ASN A 61 -1.27 -10.52 -11.77
CA ASN A 61 0.01 -10.84 -11.18
C ASN A 61 -0.18 -11.17 -9.69
N PRO A 62 0.09 -12.42 -9.26
CA PRO A 62 -0.12 -12.84 -7.89
C PRO A 62 0.79 -12.12 -6.88
N PHE A 63 1.88 -11.49 -7.35
CA PHE A 63 2.75 -10.68 -6.50
C PHE A 63 2.15 -9.31 -6.17
N LEU A 64 1.12 -8.88 -6.91
CA LEU A 64 0.43 -7.59 -6.74
C LEU A 64 -1.07 -7.79 -6.41
N ASP A 65 -1.48 -9.00 -6.06
CA ASP A 65 -2.84 -9.33 -5.64
C ASP A 65 -3.01 -9.14 -4.13
N ILE A 66 -3.96 -8.30 -3.73
CA ILE A 66 -4.22 -7.99 -2.32
C ILE A 66 -4.48 -9.25 -1.49
N ASN A 67 -5.24 -10.23 -1.99
CA ASN A 67 -5.62 -11.40 -1.20
C ASN A 67 -4.42 -12.32 -0.96
N LEU A 68 -3.69 -12.67 -2.02
CA LEU A 68 -2.51 -13.55 -1.95
C LEU A 68 -1.37 -12.91 -1.15
N ARG A 69 -1.16 -11.60 -1.33
CA ARG A 69 -0.15 -10.86 -0.57
C ARG A 69 -0.53 -10.70 0.89
N THR A 70 -1.80 -10.45 1.19
CA THR A 70 -2.31 -10.42 2.57
C THR A 70 -2.07 -11.74 3.29
N GLU A 71 -2.39 -12.89 2.67
CA GLU A 71 -2.12 -14.20 3.26
C GLU A 71 -0.63 -14.41 3.55
N SER A 72 0.22 -14.07 2.58
CA SER A 72 1.68 -14.17 2.71
C SER A 72 2.22 -13.28 3.83
N ALA A 73 1.76 -12.02 3.89
CA ALA A 73 2.15 -11.06 4.93
C ALA A 73 1.73 -11.54 6.31
N ARG A 74 0.49 -12.00 6.45
CA ARG A 74 -0.01 -12.58 7.70
C ARG A 74 0.88 -13.72 8.13
N SER A 75 1.09 -14.73 7.30
CA SER A 75 1.97 -15.86 7.63
C SER A 75 3.37 -15.42 8.05
N GLY A 76 3.95 -14.39 7.41
CA GLY A 76 5.26 -13.84 7.77
C GLY A 76 5.30 -13.15 9.14
N LEU A 77 4.18 -12.53 9.53
CA LEU A 77 3.98 -11.83 10.80
C LEU A 77 3.44 -12.74 11.92
N SER A 78 2.76 -13.84 11.59
CA SER A 78 2.06 -14.76 12.50
C SER A 78 2.97 -15.56 13.43
N ALA A 79 4.27 -15.69 13.12
CA ALA A 79 5.09 -16.70 13.76
C ALA A 79 5.17 -16.61 15.31
N PRO A 80 5.28 -15.41 15.94
CA PRO A 80 4.18 -14.79 16.73
C PRO A 80 4.43 -13.28 17.01
N ALA A 81 4.08 -12.36 16.09
CA ALA A 81 4.18 -10.89 16.26
C ALA A 81 5.48 -10.32 16.91
N ARG A 82 6.60 -11.05 16.81
CA ARG A 82 8.02 -10.67 16.93
C ARG A 82 8.39 -9.57 17.96
N GLY A 83 7.81 -9.61 19.16
CA GLY A 83 8.12 -8.70 20.25
C GLY A 83 7.03 -7.66 20.49
N ASP A 84 7.43 -6.39 20.58
CA ASP A 84 6.55 -5.26 20.88
C ASP A 84 5.47 -5.02 19.81
N PHE A 85 5.67 -5.50 18.58
CA PHE A 85 4.68 -5.43 17.51
C PHE A 85 3.36 -6.14 17.86
N GLY A 86 3.42 -7.28 18.56
CA GLY A 86 2.23 -7.99 19.03
C GLY A 86 1.46 -7.22 20.10
N ASP A 87 2.18 -6.62 21.04
CA ASP A 87 1.59 -5.77 22.09
C ASP A 87 0.96 -4.51 21.47
N PHE A 88 1.61 -3.93 20.45
CA PHE A 88 1.08 -2.81 19.69
C PHE A 88 -0.26 -3.16 19.02
N LEU A 89 -0.35 -4.26 18.27
CA LEU A 89 -1.62 -4.68 17.64
C LEU A 89 -2.69 -4.97 18.70
N SER A 90 -2.32 -5.64 19.79
CA SER A 90 -3.23 -5.95 20.89
C SER A 90 -3.79 -4.68 21.55
N SER A 91 -2.99 -3.62 21.66
CA SER A 91 -3.42 -2.31 22.20
C SER A 91 -4.51 -1.64 21.33
N LEU A 92 -4.58 -2.01 20.05
CA LEU A 92 -5.60 -1.56 19.10
C LEU A 92 -6.80 -2.51 19.03
N SER A 93 -6.81 -3.61 19.80
CA SER A 93 -7.77 -4.72 19.66
C SER A 93 -7.79 -5.32 18.25
N VAL A 94 -6.63 -5.39 17.62
CA VAL A 94 -6.40 -5.93 16.27
C VAL A 94 -5.41 -7.09 16.36
N THR A 95 -5.54 -8.07 15.48
CA THR A 95 -4.60 -9.19 15.33
C THR A 95 -3.92 -9.14 13.96
N VAL A 96 -2.89 -9.98 13.76
CA VAL A 96 -2.27 -10.12 12.44
C VAL A 96 -3.31 -10.52 11.37
N ASP A 97 -4.31 -11.32 11.73
CA ASP A 97 -5.36 -11.80 10.82
C ASP A 97 -6.35 -10.72 10.36
N ASP A 98 -6.28 -9.54 10.96
CA ASP A 98 -7.07 -8.38 10.56
C ASP A 98 -6.33 -7.52 9.53
N LEU A 99 -4.99 -7.60 9.47
CA LEU A 99 -4.16 -6.76 8.61
C LEU A 99 -4.37 -7.11 7.12
N ILE A 100 -4.37 -6.10 6.25
CA ILE A 100 -4.57 -6.28 4.80
C ILE A 100 -3.43 -5.60 4.07
N GLN A 101 -2.68 -6.33 3.24
CA GLN A 101 -1.57 -5.76 2.48
C GLN A 101 -2.09 -5.12 1.20
N TRP A 102 -1.80 -3.82 1.03
CA TRP A 102 -2.23 -3.02 -0.12
C TRP A 102 -1.06 -2.55 -0.99
N GLY A 103 0.16 -2.73 -0.51
CA GLY A 103 1.37 -2.38 -1.24
C GLY A 103 2.61 -2.96 -0.60
N GLY A 104 3.75 -2.64 -1.18
CA GLY A 104 5.05 -3.05 -0.68
C GLY A 104 6.18 -2.35 -1.40
N THR A 105 7.40 -2.73 -1.07
CA THR A 105 8.60 -2.20 -1.71
C THR A 105 9.46 -3.33 -2.27
N ASP A 106 10.39 -2.99 -3.16
CA ASP A 106 11.37 -3.95 -3.69
C ASP A 106 12.30 -4.53 -2.61
N ASN A 107 12.42 -3.86 -1.46
CA ASN A 107 13.16 -4.35 -0.30
C ASN A 107 12.36 -5.39 0.54
N GLY A 108 11.11 -5.65 0.16
CA GLY A 108 10.20 -6.56 0.84
C GLY A 108 9.44 -5.93 2.01
N ASP A 109 9.46 -4.60 2.14
CA ASP A 109 8.68 -3.90 3.15
C ASP A 109 7.18 -4.06 2.84
N MET A 110 6.36 -4.12 3.87
CA MET A 110 4.92 -4.34 3.74
C MET A 110 4.17 -3.05 4.06
N LEU A 111 3.23 -2.68 3.18
CA LEU A 111 2.29 -1.60 3.42
C LEU A 111 0.92 -2.22 3.67
N LEU A 112 0.43 -2.05 4.89
CA LEU A 112 -0.74 -2.73 5.43
C LEU A 112 -1.81 -1.70 5.81
N TRP A 113 -3.07 -2.11 5.77
CA TRP A 113 -4.16 -1.43 6.47
C TRP A 113 -4.43 -2.11 7.80
N VAL A 114 -4.75 -1.30 8.80
CA VAL A 114 -5.20 -1.74 10.12
C VAL A 114 -6.69 -1.39 10.25
N PRO A 115 -7.63 -2.32 10.06
CA PRO A 115 -9.05 -2.01 10.15
C PRO A 115 -9.47 -1.78 11.61
N VAL A 116 -9.47 -0.52 12.05
CA VAL A 116 -9.78 -0.13 13.44
C VAL A 116 -10.80 1.00 13.46
N GLY A 117 -11.86 0.83 14.26
CA GLY A 117 -12.88 1.87 14.46
C GLY A 117 -13.61 2.32 13.17
N GLY A 118 -13.73 1.46 12.16
CA GLY A 118 -14.31 1.81 10.86
C GLY A 118 -13.41 2.66 9.97
N THR A 119 -12.11 2.70 10.28
CA THR A 119 -11.07 3.38 9.51
C THR A 119 -10.00 2.38 9.06
N TRP A 120 -9.15 2.78 8.11
CA TRP A 120 -8.04 1.97 7.59
C TRP A 120 -6.71 2.73 7.60
N PRO A 121 -6.15 3.07 8.79
CA PRO A 121 -4.80 3.60 8.91
C PRO A 121 -3.76 2.75 8.18
N VAL A 122 -2.75 3.42 7.66
CA VAL A 122 -1.58 2.78 7.06
C VAL A 122 -0.63 2.31 8.16
N LEU A 123 -0.16 1.07 8.04
CA LEU A 123 0.92 0.49 8.80
C LEU A 123 2.03 0.06 7.83
N ALA A 124 3.16 0.76 7.87
CA ALA A 124 4.37 0.35 7.16
C ALA A 124 5.20 -0.57 8.06
N VAL A 125 5.65 -1.70 7.55
CA VAL A 125 6.48 -2.67 8.28
C VAL A 125 7.72 -2.97 7.46
N GLY A 126 8.89 -2.65 8.01
CA GLY A 126 10.18 -2.96 7.41
C GLY A 126 10.48 -4.44 7.44
N HIS A 127 11.06 -4.97 6.37
CA HIS A 127 11.34 -6.40 6.26
C HIS A 127 12.40 -6.87 7.28
N ARG A 128 13.57 -6.20 7.35
CA ARG A 128 14.67 -6.51 8.30
C ARG A 128 15.56 -5.28 8.59
N PRO A 129 15.71 -4.84 9.86
CA PRO A 129 15.02 -5.33 11.06
C PRO A 129 13.52 -5.03 11.02
N LEU A 130 12.75 -5.71 11.88
CA LEU A 130 11.31 -5.44 12.01
C LEU A 130 11.11 -4.07 12.68
N GLN A 131 10.91 -3.05 11.85
CA GLN A 131 10.49 -1.72 12.27
C GLN A 131 9.06 -1.50 11.76
N TYR A 132 8.26 -0.71 12.47
CA TYR A 132 6.92 -0.41 12.04
C TYR A 132 6.53 1.03 12.35
N LEU A 133 5.66 1.58 11.50
CA LEU A 133 5.13 2.93 11.62
C LEU A 133 3.65 2.91 11.23
N MET A 134 2.79 3.29 12.18
CA MET A 134 1.36 3.48 11.92
C MET A 134 1.03 4.96 11.78
N LEU A 135 0.27 5.30 10.74
CA LEU A 135 -0.19 6.65 10.46
C LEU A 135 -1.70 6.64 10.21
N PRO A 136 -2.48 7.51 10.86
CA PRO A 136 -3.93 7.60 10.69
C PRO A 136 -4.30 8.36 9.40
N ILE A 137 -3.73 7.93 8.28
CA ILE A 137 -3.90 8.52 6.94
C ILE A 137 -4.27 7.43 5.93
N SER A 138 -4.80 7.84 4.78
CA SER A 138 -5.13 6.96 3.67
C SER A 138 -3.88 6.44 2.95
N SER A 139 -4.01 5.35 2.17
CA SER A 139 -2.91 4.87 1.32
C SER A 139 -2.46 5.92 0.31
N THR A 140 -3.41 6.66 -0.28
CA THR A 140 -3.09 7.72 -1.25
C THR A 140 -2.32 8.85 -0.60
N ARG A 141 -2.73 9.25 0.61
CA ARG A 141 -2.02 10.29 1.36
C ARG A 141 -0.62 9.86 1.76
N PHE A 142 -0.47 8.62 2.19
CA PHE A 142 0.83 8.04 2.55
C PHE A 142 1.81 8.11 1.37
N ILE A 143 1.38 7.69 0.17
CA ILE A 143 2.21 7.76 -1.04
C ILE A 143 2.56 9.22 -1.35
N HIS A 144 1.58 10.13 -1.37
CA HIS A 144 1.84 11.54 -1.61
C HIS A 144 2.86 12.12 -0.62
N ASP A 145 2.71 11.85 0.68
CA ASP A 145 3.59 12.41 1.69
C ASP A 145 5.02 11.86 1.59
N LEU A 146 5.19 10.61 1.17
CA LEU A 146 6.50 10.06 0.81
C LEU A 146 7.10 10.76 -0.42
N LEU A 147 6.36 10.81 -1.52
CA LEU A 147 6.83 11.37 -2.80
C LEU A 147 7.15 12.87 -2.71
N THR A 148 6.50 13.58 -1.79
CA THR A 148 6.76 15.01 -1.52
C THR A 148 7.71 15.24 -0.35
N ARG A 149 8.30 14.17 0.23
CA ARG A 149 9.18 14.21 1.42
C ARG A 149 8.56 14.87 2.66
N LYS A 150 7.23 14.94 2.73
CA LYS A 150 6.50 15.33 3.96
C LYS A 150 6.55 14.23 5.01
N LEU A 151 6.69 12.98 4.57
CA LEU A 151 6.98 11.83 5.39
C LEU A 151 8.38 11.31 5.06
N VAL A 152 9.24 11.23 6.07
CA VAL A 152 10.56 10.59 5.99
C VAL A 152 10.63 9.58 7.13
N THR A 153 11.01 8.35 6.82
CA THR A 153 11.04 7.21 7.77
C THR A 153 12.30 6.39 7.57
N SER A 154 12.80 5.78 8.64
CA SER A 154 13.95 4.86 8.59
C SER A 154 13.61 3.49 7.98
N ILE A 155 12.33 3.21 7.71
CA ILE A 155 11.90 1.99 7.03
C ILE A 155 12.35 2.01 5.56
N PHE A 156 12.37 3.18 4.93
CA PHE A 156 12.72 3.32 3.52
C PHE A 156 14.13 3.89 3.35
N PRO A 157 14.76 3.68 2.17
CA PRO A 157 16.03 4.29 1.85
C PRO A 157 15.98 5.83 2.02
N PRO A 158 17.05 6.46 2.55
CA PRO A 158 17.07 7.90 2.80
C PRO A 158 17.06 8.74 1.51
N ASP A 159 17.38 8.12 0.37
CA ASP A 159 17.37 8.68 -0.97
C ASP A 159 16.05 8.44 -1.72
N PHE A 160 15.06 7.79 -1.09
CA PHE A 160 13.70 7.70 -1.62
C PHE A 160 12.85 8.92 -1.16
N PRO A 161 12.01 9.50 -2.04
CA PRO A 161 11.93 9.26 -3.48
C PRO A 161 13.16 9.84 -4.20
N SER A 162 13.32 9.51 -5.47
CA SER A 162 14.28 10.10 -6.39
C SER A 162 14.04 11.60 -6.59
N GLY A 163 14.86 12.23 -7.43
CA GLY A 163 14.67 13.63 -7.83
C GLY A 163 13.51 13.83 -8.80
N GLU A 164 13.19 12.80 -9.59
CA GLU A 164 12.17 12.82 -10.64
C GLU A 164 11.19 11.67 -10.44
N VAL A 165 10.15 11.94 -9.65
CA VAL A 165 9.11 10.97 -9.33
C VAL A 165 8.35 10.59 -10.60
N SER A 166 8.17 9.29 -10.80
CA SER A 166 7.42 8.73 -11.92
C SER A 166 6.51 7.57 -11.46
N PHE A 167 5.64 7.12 -12.35
CA PHE A 167 4.84 5.91 -12.14
C PHE A 167 4.98 4.96 -13.32
N ILE A 168 5.19 3.67 -13.02
CA ILE A 168 5.31 2.60 -13.98
C ILE A 168 4.12 1.66 -13.79
N VAL A 169 3.28 1.55 -14.82
CA VAL A 169 2.17 0.59 -14.84
C VAL A 169 2.73 -0.82 -14.95
N GLU A 170 2.17 -1.76 -14.19
CA GLU A 170 2.50 -3.16 -14.37
C GLU A 170 2.04 -3.67 -15.74
N ASN A 171 2.98 -4.18 -16.53
CA ASN A 171 2.71 -4.75 -17.84
C ASN A 171 2.46 -6.25 -17.69
N ARG A 172 1.32 -6.71 -18.18
CA ARG A 172 0.86 -8.12 -18.16
C ARG A 172 1.65 -9.10 -19.04
N GLU A 173 2.93 -8.84 -19.35
CA GLU A 173 3.72 -9.72 -20.22
C GLU A 173 4.62 -10.67 -19.42
N ASN A 174 4.00 -11.77 -18.94
CA ASN A 174 4.47 -13.15 -19.15
C ASN A 174 3.46 -14.18 -18.62
#